data_AF-A0A6B3H2Q0-F1
#
_entry.id   AF-A0A6B3H2Q0-F1
#
_cell.length_a   1.000
_cell.length_b   1.000
_cell.length_c   1.000
_cell.angle_alpha   90.00
_cell.angle_beta   90.00
_cell.angle_gamma   90.00
#
_symmetry.space_group_name_H-M   'P 1'
#
loop_
_entity.id
_entity.type
_entity.pdbx_description
1 polymer ?
#
loop_
_entity_poly.entity_id
_entity_poly.type
_entity_poly.pdbx_seq_one_letter_code
_entity_poly.pdbx_strand_id
1 'polypeptide(L)'
;MTTTDAATSWDGVYAARPAATDPRPNVRLTETVTGLPPGDALELGCGEGGDALWLARQGWHVTAVDLSAVAVERLTTLARSLGLGDRVTAERHDLGA
;
A
#
# COMPACT_ATOMS: atom_id res chain seq x y z
N MET A 1 12.00 -16.29 -14.18
CA MET A 1 11.72 -16.14 -12.74
C MET A 1 10.28 -16.54 -12.55
N THR A 2 9.98 -17.52 -11.70
CA THR A 2 8.58 -17.90 -11.46
C THR A 2 7.92 -16.89 -10.52
N THR A 3 6.59 -16.74 -10.55
CA THR A 3 5.84 -15.89 -9.61
C THR A 3 6.20 -16.17 -8.15
N THR A 4 6.43 -17.45 -7.81
CA THR A 4 6.83 -17.88 -6.47
C THR A 4 8.20 -17.35 -6.05
N ASP A 5 9.17 -17.31 -6.98
CA ASP A 5 10.51 -16.74 -6.72
C ASP A 5 10.42 -15.23 -6.48
N ALA A 6 9.60 -14.55 -7.27
CA ALA A 6 9.38 -13.10 -7.18
C ALA A 6 8.73 -12.71 -5.84
N ALA A 7 7.70 -13.42 -5.43
CA ALA A 7 7.03 -13.15 -4.15
C ALA A 7 7.95 -13.38 -2.96
N THR A 8 8.71 -14.48 -2.95
CA THR A 8 9.65 -14.79 -1.87
C THR A 8 10.75 -13.73 -1.76
N SER A 9 11.23 -13.23 -2.90
CA SER A 9 12.22 -12.15 -2.94
C SER A 9 11.70 -10.86 -2.30
N TRP A 10 10.49 -10.42 -2.67
CA TRP A 10 9.89 -9.21 -2.11
C TRP A 10 9.52 -9.36 -0.63
N ASP A 11 9.00 -10.52 -0.21
CA ASP A 11 8.77 -10.81 1.20
C ASP A 11 10.06 -10.66 2.02
N GLY A 12 11.19 -11.16 1.50
CA GLY A 12 12.51 -11.00 2.12
C GLY A 12 12.94 -9.53 2.23
N VAL A 13 12.72 -8.72 1.19
CA VAL A 13 13.05 -7.28 1.19
C VAL A 13 12.28 -6.54 2.28
N TYR A 14 10.97 -6.77 2.39
CA TYR A 14 10.15 -6.11 3.41
C TYR A 14 10.44 -6.65 4.81
N ALA A 15 10.58 -7.96 4.98
CA ALA A 15 10.89 -8.57 6.27
C ALA A 15 12.24 -8.10 6.85
N ALA A 16 13.23 -7.83 6.00
CA ALA A 16 14.54 -7.33 6.43
C ALA A 16 14.52 -5.87 6.92
N ARG A 17 13.45 -5.12 6.66
CA ARG A 17 13.30 -3.72 7.09
C ARG A 17 12.38 -3.62 8.31
N PRO A 18 12.64 -2.70 9.25
CA PRO A 18 11.66 -2.34 10.26
C PRO A 18 10.35 -1.89 9.60
N ALA A 19 9.21 -2.26 10.17
CA ALA A 19 7.92 -1.79 9.69
C ALA A 19 7.83 -0.26 9.83
N ALA A 20 7.41 0.43 8.77
CA ALA A 20 7.14 1.86 8.86
C ALA A 20 5.97 2.14 9.83
N THR A 21 6.07 3.24 10.58
CA THR A 21 5.00 3.72 11.46
C THR A 21 4.30 4.97 10.91
N ASP A 22 4.99 5.74 10.06
CA ASP A 22 4.43 6.87 9.32
C ASP A 22 5.13 7.00 7.95
N PRO A 23 4.83 6.09 7.01
CA PRO A 23 5.40 6.13 5.67
C PRO A 23 4.95 7.40 4.94
N ARG A 24 5.88 8.00 4.20
CA ARG A 24 5.62 9.24 3.46
C ARG A 24 5.09 8.93 2.06
N PRO A 25 4.09 9.67 1.55
CA PRO A 25 3.64 9.51 0.18
C PRO A 25 4.69 10.03 -0.82
N ASN A 26 4.60 9.54 -2.05
CA ASN A 26 5.28 10.09 -3.20
C ASN A 26 4.80 11.53 -3.46
N VAL A 27 5.74 12.46 -3.58
CA VAL A 27 5.42 13.88 -3.82
C VAL A 27 4.58 14.08 -5.09
N ARG A 28 4.84 13.33 -6.16
CA ARG A 28 4.07 13.48 -7.41
C ARG A 28 2.62 13.05 -7.26
N LEU A 29 2.36 12.03 -6.45
CA LEU A 29 0.99 11.62 -6.13
C LEU A 29 0.26 12.76 -5.43
N THR A 30 0.88 13.36 -4.41
CA THR A 30 0.29 14.47 -3.66
C THR A 30 0.00 15.66 -4.58
N GLU A 31 0.93 16.04 -5.47
CA GLU A 31 0.75 17.13 -6.42
C GLU A 31 -0.39 16.87 -7.41
N THR A 32 -0.52 15.64 -7.87
CA THR A 32 -1.51 15.25 -8.89
C THR A 32 -2.92 15.15 -8.31
N VAL A 33 -3.06 14.63 -7.09
CA VAL A 33 -4.36 14.33 -6.48
C VAL A 33 -4.91 15.52 -5.69
N THR A 34 -4.06 16.45 -5.25
CA THR A 34 -4.51 17.63 -4.49
C THR A 34 -5.54 18.42 -5.29
N GLY A 35 -6.72 18.63 -4.69
CA GLY A 35 -7.83 19.37 -5.29
C GLY A 35 -8.81 18.52 -6.09
N LEU A 36 -8.52 17.23 -6.33
CA LEU A 36 -9.50 16.30 -6.89
C LEU A 36 -10.51 15.88 -5.81
N PRO A 37 -11.81 15.74 -6.15
CA PRO A 37 -12.78 15.18 -5.22
C PRO A 37 -12.44 13.72 -4.91
N PRO A 38 -12.47 13.30 -3.63
CA PRO A 38 -12.19 11.91 -3.27
C PRO A 38 -13.19 10.92 -3.88
N GLY A 39 -12.67 9.76 -4.27
CA GLY A 39 -13.43 8.61 -4.74
C GLY A 39 -12.68 7.32 -4.46
N ASP A 40 -12.67 6.40 -5.42
CA ASP A 40 -11.95 5.13 -5.32
C ASP A 40 -10.58 5.24 -6.00
N ALA A 41 -9.55 4.65 -5.39
CA ALA A 41 -8.19 4.59 -5.90
C ALA A 41 -7.66 3.15 -5.88
N LEU A 42 -6.92 2.78 -6.93
CA LEU A 42 -6.16 1.53 -7.02
C LEU A 42 -4.67 1.85 -6.98
N GLU A 43 -3.96 1.32 -5.99
CA GLU A 43 -2.51 1.44 -5.86
C GLU A 43 -1.84 0.11 -6.21
N LEU A 44 -0.91 0.14 -7.17
CA LEU A 44 -0.18 -1.03 -7.66
C LEU A 44 1.24 -1.06 -7.07
N GLY A 45 1.51 -2.03 -6.19
CA GLY A 45 2.77 -2.15 -5.46
C GLY A 45 2.81 -1.25 -4.23
N CYS A 46 1.98 -1.55 -3.23
CA CYS A 46 1.76 -0.66 -2.09
C CYS A 46 2.96 -0.50 -1.15
N GLY A 47 3.84 -1.49 -1.10
CA GLY A 47 5.01 -1.50 -0.22
C GLY A 47 4.72 -1.11 1.23
N GLU A 48 5.38 -0.07 1.74
CA GLU A 48 5.17 0.42 3.11
C GLU A 48 3.86 1.22 3.28
N GLY A 49 3.15 1.55 2.19
CA GLY A 49 1.79 2.10 2.23
C GLY A 49 1.68 3.62 2.37
N GLY A 50 2.74 4.38 2.01
CA GLY A 50 2.75 5.84 2.12
C GLY A 50 1.64 6.53 1.32
N ASP A 51 1.43 6.09 0.08
CA ASP A 51 0.42 6.66 -0.82
C ASP A 51 -0.99 6.26 -0.37
N ALA A 52 -1.25 4.97 -0.13
CA ALA A 52 -2.54 4.47 0.37
C ALA A 52 -3.00 5.21 1.63
N LEU A 53 -2.13 5.33 2.63
CA LEU A 53 -2.48 5.98 3.89
C LEU A 53 -2.68 7.48 3.72
N TRP A 54 -1.91 8.13 2.85
CA TRP A 54 -2.13 9.55 2.57
C TRP A 54 -3.47 9.79 1.85
N LEU A 55 -3.77 9.01 0.81
CA LEU A 55 -5.04 9.07 0.08
C LEU A 55 -6.23 8.81 1.00
N ALA A 56 -6.16 7.78 1.85
CA ALA A 56 -7.21 7.46 2.81
C ALA A 56 -7.45 8.60 3.81
N ARG A 57 -6.40 9.30 4.24
CA ARG A 57 -6.53 10.52 5.07
C ARG A 57 -7.17 11.69 4.32
N GLN A 58 -7.02 11.75 2.99
CA GLN A 58 -7.72 12.71 2.14
C GLN A 58 -9.17 12.29 1.82
N GLY A 59 -9.64 11.15 2.35
CA GLY A 59 -11.02 10.68 2.19
C GLY A 59 -11.26 9.70 1.04
N TRP A 60 -10.19 9.25 0.36
CA TRP A 60 -10.30 8.22 -0.69
C TRP A 60 -10.52 6.83 -0.10
N HIS A 61 -11.20 5.95 -0.84
CA HIS A 61 -11.17 4.51 -0.59
C HIS A 61 -10.10 3.88 -1.47
N VAL A 62 -9.10 3.26 -0.86
CA VAL A 62 -7.94 2.71 -1.55
C VAL A 62 -8.01 1.20 -1.52
N THR A 63 -7.94 0.60 -2.71
CA THR A 63 -7.54 -0.79 -2.88
C THR A 63 -6.05 -0.80 -3.22
N ALA A 64 -5.23 -1.34 -2.33
CA ALA A 64 -3.78 -1.36 -2.47
C ALA A 64 -3.32 -2.80 -2.68
N VAL A 65 -2.54 -3.05 -3.73
CA VAL A 65 -2.09 -4.41 -4.06
C VAL A 65 -0.58 -4.52 -3.99
N ASP A 66 -0.07 -5.67 -3.55
CA ASP A 66 1.35 -6.00 -3.60
C ASP A 66 1.55 -7.51 -3.80
N LEU A 67 2.68 -7.91 -4.37
CA LEU A 67 3.03 -9.31 -4.49
C LEU A 67 3.47 -9.90 -3.13
N SER A 68 4.03 -9.03 -2.27
CA SER A 68 4.51 -9.39 -0.94
C SER A 68 3.37 -9.51 0.07
N ALA A 69 3.29 -10.68 0.72
CA ALA A 69 2.39 -10.88 1.85
C ALA A 69 2.77 -10.00 3.05
N VAL A 70 4.08 -9.75 3.24
CA VAL A 70 4.59 -8.91 4.33
C VAL A 70 4.16 -7.45 4.17
N ALA A 71 4.25 -6.90 2.95
CA ALA A 71 3.80 -5.53 2.68
C ALA A 71 2.29 -5.38 2.93
N VAL A 72 1.48 -6.31 2.42
CA VAL A 72 0.02 -6.34 2.60
C VAL A 72 -0.37 -6.40 4.07
N GLU A 73 0.27 -7.28 4.86
CA GLU A 73 -0.03 -7.43 6.30
C GLU A 73 0.35 -6.16 7.09
N ARG A 74 1.50 -5.55 6.77
CA ARG A 74 1.95 -4.31 7.41
C ARG A 74 1.02 -3.15 7.12
N LEU A 75 0.66 -2.93 5.85
CA LEU A 75 -0.29 -1.87 5.48
C LEU A 75 -1.65 -2.09 6.15
N THR A 76 -2.18 -3.32 6.13
CA THR A 76 -3.44 -3.65 6.78
C THR A 76 -3.41 -3.31 8.28
N THR A 77 -2.34 -3.70 8.96
CA THR A 77 -2.17 -3.46 10.41
C THR A 77 -2.04 -1.97 10.72
N LEU A 78 -1.23 -1.25 9.93
CA LEU A 78 -1.01 0.19 10.12
C LEU A 78 -2.25 1.02 9.78
N ALA A 79 -2.98 0.69 8.72
CA ALA A 79 -4.23 1.36 8.40
C ALA A 79 -5.25 1.22 9.54
N ARG A 80 -5.37 0.01 10.12
CA ARG A 80 -6.25 -0.23 11.28
C ARG A 80 -5.81 0.56 12.51
N SER A 81 -4.52 0.57 12.84
CA SER A 81 -4.02 1.30 14.01
C SER A 81 -4.19 2.82 13.89
N LEU A 82 -4.24 3.34 12.66
CA LEU A 82 -4.50 4.75 12.35
C LEU A 82 -6.00 5.08 12.20
N GLY A 83 -6.91 4.11 12.39
CA GLY A 83 -8.36 4.32 12.21
C GLY A 83 -8.80 4.50 10.75
N LEU A 84 -8.00 4.02 9.80
CA LEU A 84 -8.23 4.11 8.36
C LEU A 84 -8.64 2.75 7.76
N GLY A 85 -8.89 1.73 8.58
CA GLY A 85 -9.22 0.37 8.12
C GLY A 85 -10.46 0.29 7.23
N ASP A 86 -11.42 1.20 7.37
CA ASP A 86 -12.62 1.25 6.53
C ASP A 86 -12.36 1.90 5.16
N ARG A 87 -11.18 2.51 4.97
CA ARG A 87 -10.78 3.20 3.73
C ARG A 87 -9.62 2.54 3.00
N VAL A 88 -8.93 1.57 3.61
CA VAL A 88 -7.81 0.88 2.98
C VAL A 88 -8.07 -0.61 2.98
N THR A 89 -8.23 -1.17 1.79
CA THR A 89 -8.24 -2.62 1.55
C THR A 89 -6.91 -2.99 0.91
N ALA A 90 -6.11 -3.82 1.58
CA ALA A 90 -4.84 -4.30 1.05
C ALA A 90 -4.96 -5.77 0.63
N GLU A 91 -4.53 -6.09 -0.59
CA GLU A 91 -4.67 -7.41 -1.18
C GLU A 91 -3.37 -7.89 -1.79
N ARG A 92 -3.15 -9.21 -1.73
CA ARG A 92 -1.99 -9.82 -2.37
C ARG A 92 -2.33 -10.25 -3.79
N HIS A 93 -1.68 -9.66 -4.79
CA HIS A 93 -1.88 -10.02 -6.19
C HIS A 93 -0.56 -10.06 -6.96
N ASP A 94 -0.46 -11.00 -7.90
CA ASP A 94 0.54 -10.96 -8.96
C ASP A 94 -0.06 -10.24 -10.17
N LEU A 95 0.52 -9.10 -10.53
CA LEU A 95 0.09 -8.29 -11.67
C LEU A 95 0.79 -8.67 -12.98
N GLY A 96 1.73 -9.61 -12.94
CA GLY A 96 2.46 -10.11 -14.11
C GLY A 96 1.95 -11.44 -14.66
N ALA A 97 0.89 -12.00 -14.07
CA ALA A 97 0.28 -13.28 -14.43
C ALA A 97 -0.65 -13.19 -15.66
#